data_AF-A0A2T5LQ17-F1
#
_entry.id   AF-A0A2T5LQ17-F1
#
_cell.length_a   1.000
_cell.length_b   1.000
_cell.length_c   1.000
_cell.angle_alpha   90.00
_cell.angle_beta   90.00
_cell.angle_gamma   90.00
#
_symmetry.space_group_name_H-M   'P 1'
#
loop_
_entity.id
_entity.type
_entity.pdbx_description
1 polymer ?
#
loop_
_entity_poly.entity_id
_entity_poly.type
_entity_poly.pdbx_seq_one_letter_code
_entity_poly.pdbx_strand_id
1 'polypeptide(L)'
;MHKVVAPKFSSIHGFACRALYRALLRQCNKLPSTAPTLVAVTPHVRDRFRRYKNLQSPSQTANALKAGYEALDLLHSASQGNQGNSQLIRTILAESQSIKEQKSKMQMVLEERSRAAKKARKPSEKEKKREESRRFQEMTESRHPDTASILSRPRPVVNGRRHVPVLINARGVPYLRIKKPQPKILSGIIRTKLAKRWKRIERRERLETELLFGQDEDHWDRLTIGQQPETWASEIASALQETREVILSNDTKNRELAVAMWNVVLAERKLAEEEKPKSAET
;
A
#
# COMPACT_ATOMS: atom_id res chain seq x y z
N MET A 1 44.23 2.31 19.57
CA MET A 1 43.36 2.50 18.38
C MET A 1 42.47 3.71 18.60
N HIS A 2 42.66 4.80 17.83
CA HIS A 2 41.80 5.98 17.95
C HIS A 2 40.42 5.68 17.37
N LYS A 3 39.35 5.89 18.15
CA LYS A 3 37.97 5.76 17.66
C LYS A 3 37.70 6.87 16.64
N VAL A 4 37.64 6.52 15.35
CA VAL A 4 37.26 7.45 14.28
C VAL A 4 35.76 7.71 14.43
N VAL A 5 35.40 8.85 15.01
CA VAL A 5 34.01 9.28 15.12
C VAL A 5 33.51 9.67 13.72
N ALA A 6 32.44 9.04 13.27
CA ALA A 6 31.85 9.38 11.98
C ALA A 6 31.38 10.86 11.95
N PRO A 7 31.59 11.60 10.85
CA PRO A 7 31.36 13.04 10.78
C PRO A 7 29.97 13.49 11.26
N LYS A 8 28.93 12.70 11.00
CA LYS A 8 27.54 13.01 11.41
C LYS A 8 27.35 13.11 12.93
N PHE A 9 28.20 12.43 13.72
CA PHE A 9 28.12 12.44 15.18
C PHE A 9 29.10 13.44 15.82
N SER A 10 29.91 14.13 15.03
CA SER A 10 30.82 15.17 15.52
C SER A 10 30.12 16.53 15.55
N SER A 11 29.93 17.08 16.74
CA SER A 11 29.37 18.43 16.95
C SER A 11 30.26 19.51 16.32
N ILE A 12 31.59 19.34 16.40
CA ILE A 12 32.59 20.23 15.81
C ILE A 12 32.46 20.25 14.29
N HIS A 13 32.32 19.09 13.66
CA HIS A 13 32.10 18.99 12.22
C HIS A 13 30.80 19.69 11.80
N GLY A 14 29.70 19.42 12.52
CA GLY A 14 28.41 20.07 12.26
C GLY A 14 28.47 21.60 12.36
N PHE A 15 29.21 22.12 13.35
CA PHE A 15 29.45 23.56 13.49
C PHE A 15 30.28 24.12 12.34
N ALA A 16 31.41 23.49 12.02
CA ALA A 16 32.31 23.92 10.94
C ALA A 16 31.59 23.97 9.58
N CYS A 17 30.80 22.95 9.23
CA CYS A 17 30.02 22.94 7.99
C CYS A 17 28.98 24.06 7.94
N ARG A 18 28.29 24.35 9.06
CA ARG A 18 27.32 25.46 9.13
C ARG A 18 28.01 26.82 9.02
N ALA A 19 29.17 26.98 9.65
CA ALA A 19 29.98 28.19 9.57
C ALA A 19 30.45 28.44 8.12
N LEU A 20 31.02 27.43 7.48
CA LEU A 20 31.47 27.49 6.09
C LEU A 20 30.31 27.79 5.12
N TYR A 21 29.17 27.09 5.28
CA TYR A 21 27.97 27.34 4.48
C TYR A 21 27.50 28.80 4.59
N ARG A 22 27.43 29.34 5.81
CA ARG A 22 27.04 30.74 6.05
C ARG A 22 28.07 31.72 5.49
N ALA A 23 29.36 31.43 5.63
CA ALA A 23 30.44 32.27 5.11
C ALA A 23 30.36 32.36 3.57
N LEU A 24 30.22 31.22 2.89
CA LEU A 24 30.07 31.17 1.43
C LEU A 24 28.86 31.97 0.96
N LEU A 25 27.70 31.79 1.58
CA LEU A 25 26.49 32.55 1.22
C LEU A 25 26.65 34.06 1.46
N ARG A 26 27.31 34.46 2.55
CA ARG A 26 27.61 35.87 2.82
C ARG A 26 28.52 36.47 1.76
N GLN A 27 29.54 35.74 1.31
CA GLN A 27 30.43 36.21 0.25
C GLN A 27 29.74 36.24 -1.11
N CYS A 28 28.85 35.30 -1.41
CA CYS A 28 28.04 35.34 -2.63
C CYS A 28 27.22 36.63 -2.75
N ASN A 29 26.69 37.14 -1.64
CA ASN A 29 25.93 38.40 -1.62
C ASN A 29 26.81 39.65 -1.78
N LYS A 30 28.12 39.56 -1.57
CA LYS A 30 29.07 40.67 -1.74
C LYS A 30 29.67 40.75 -3.14
N LEU A 31 29.37 39.79 -4.01
CA LEU A 31 29.82 39.82 -5.39
C LEU A 31 29.15 40.99 -6.14
N PRO A 32 29.85 41.61 -7.10
CA PRO A 32 29.30 42.72 -7.87
C PRO A 32 28.04 42.25 -8.62
N SER A 33 26.91 42.88 -8.33
CA SER A 33 25.59 42.57 -8.92
C SER A 33 25.49 42.91 -10.41
N THR A 34 26.56 43.41 -11.03
CA THR A 34 26.62 43.82 -12.44
C THR A 34 26.62 42.64 -13.41
N ALA A 35 26.67 41.39 -12.91
CA ALA A 35 26.67 40.18 -13.72
C ALA A 35 25.59 39.17 -13.29
N PRO A 36 24.54 38.93 -14.09
CA PRO A 36 23.44 38.02 -13.74
C PRO A 36 23.89 36.58 -13.54
N THR A 37 25.01 36.17 -14.15
CA THR A 37 25.62 34.84 -14.01
C THR A 37 26.14 34.56 -12.60
N LEU A 38 26.53 35.59 -11.84
CA LEU A 38 27.05 35.45 -10.47
C LEU A 38 25.92 35.22 -9.44
N VAL A 39 24.68 35.56 -9.78
CA VAL A 39 23.49 35.25 -8.97
C VAL A 39 23.26 33.74 -8.86
N ALA A 40 23.73 32.96 -9.86
CA ALA A 40 23.63 31.51 -9.89
C ALA A 40 24.64 30.79 -8.96
N VAL A 41 25.58 31.50 -8.34
CA VAL A 41 26.53 30.92 -7.36
C VAL A 41 25.80 30.45 -6.11
N THR A 42 24.88 31.26 -5.58
CA THR A 42 24.10 30.95 -4.37
C THR A 42 23.32 29.62 -4.48
N PRO A 43 22.50 29.38 -5.54
CA PRO A 43 21.84 28.09 -5.71
C PRO A 43 22.84 26.95 -5.95
N HIS A 44 23.98 27.20 -6.61
CA HIS A 44 25.02 26.19 -6.78
C HIS A 44 25.63 25.74 -5.43
N VAL A 45 25.98 26.67 -4.55
CA VAL A 45 26.48 26.37 -3.20
C VAL A 45 25.44 25.57 -2.40
N ARG A 46 24.17 25.99 -2.45
CA ARG A 46 23.07 25.26 -1.78
C ARG A 46 22.93 23.83 -2.29
N ASP A 47 23.02 23.62 -3.61
CA ASP A 47 22.95 22.30 -4.23
C ASP A 47 24.11 21.40 -3.79
N ARG A 48 25.35 21.93 -3.77
CA ARG A 48 26.53 21.17 -3.33
C ARG A 48 26.43 20.73 -1.88
N PHE A 49 26.02 21.61 -0.96
CA PHE A 49 25.83 21.25 0.45
C PHE A 49 24.69 20.24 0.65
N ARG A 50 23.61 20.33 -0.13
CA ARG A 50 22.54 19.32 -0.11
C ARG A 50 23.04 17.97 -0.59
N ARG A 51 23.80 17.94 -1.69
CA ARG A 51 24.38 16.72 -2.27
C ARG A 51 25.32 16.00 -1.30
N TYR A 52 26.14 16.75 -0.56
CA TYR A 52 27.11 16.17 0.38
C TYR A 52 26.61 16.01 1.83
N LYS A 53 25.33 16.29 2.12
CA LYS A 53 24.75 16.21 3.48
C LYS A 53 24.96 14.85 4.17
N ASN A 54 24.94 13.77 3.38
CA ASN A 54 25.04 12.40 3.90
C ASN A 54 26.46 11.81 3.78
N LEU A 55 27.46 12.60 3.42
CA LEU A 55 28.85 12.15 3.27
C LEU A 55 29.43 11.73 4.63
N GLN A 56 29.85 10.46 4.77
CA GLN A 56 30.41 9.92 6.03
C GLN A 56 31.90 9.58 5.97
N SER A 57 32.50 9.53 4.77
CA SER A 57 33.91 9.18 4.63
C SER A 57 34.80 10.33 5.12
N PRO A 58 35.67 10.13 6.13
CA PRO A 58 36.50 11.19 6.68
C PRO A 58 37.40 11.86 5.64
N SER A 59 37.99 11.09 4.72
CA SER A 59 38.85 11.62 3.65
C SER A 59 38.06 12.45 2.64
N GLN A 60 36.89 11.98 2.24
CA GLN A 60 36.02 12.74 1.31
C GLN A 60 35.48 14.00 1.97
N THR A 61 35.15 13.94 3.26
CA THR A 61 34.71 15.10 4.03
C THR A 61 35.83 16.14 4.17
N ALA A 62 37.07 15.71 4.45
CA ALA A 62 38.23 16.59 4.50
C ALA A 62 38.49 17.27 3.15
N ASN A 63 38.47 16.50 2.05
CA ASN A 63 38.63 17.04 0.70
C ASN A 63 37.51 18.01 0.31
N ALA A 64 36.26 17.69 0.67
CA ALA A 64 35.12 18.55 0.40
C ALA A 64 35.17 19.86 1.21
N LEU A 65 35.61 19.81 2.47
CA LEU A 65 35.84 21.00 3.28
C LEU A 65 36.97 21.84 2.72
N LYS A 66 38.10 21.23 2.35
CA LYS A 66 39.23 21.92 1.70
C LYS A 66 38.78 22.65 0.44
N ALA A 67 38.08 21.97 -0.46
CA ALA A 67 37.51 22.59 -1.66
C ALA A 67 36.51 23.71 -1.33
N GLY A 68 35.77 23.60 -0.23
CA GLY A 68 34.87 24.65 0.24
C GLY A 68 35.59 25.89 0.77
N TYR A 69 36.74 25.74 1.45
CA TYR A 69 37.59 26.85 1.86
C TYR A 69 38.28 27.51 0.67
N GLU A 70 38.81 26.73 -0.28
CA GLU A 70 39.36 27.25 -1.53
C GLU A 70 38.30 28.06 -2.31
N ALA A 71 37.07 27.56 -2.37
CA ALA A 71 35.96 28.29 -2.97
C ALA A 71 35.62 29.58 -2.22
N LEU A 72 35.75 29.60 -0.89
CA LEU A 72 35.53 30.81 -0.09
C LEU A 72 36.58 31.88 -0.41
N ASP A 73 37.85 31.47 -0.54
CA ASP A 73 38.95 32.37 -0.90
C ASP A 73 38.75 32.94 -2.31
N LEU A 74 38.38 32.09 -3.28
CA LEU A 74 38.05 32.54 -4.64
C LEU A 74 36.90 33.55 -4.66
N LEU A 75 35.83 33.30 -3.90
CA LEU A 75 34.69 34.22 -3.79
C LEU A 75 35.06 35.52 -3.08
N HIS A 76 35.90 35.45 -2.05
CA HIS A 76 36.40 36.63 -1.36
C HIS A 76 37.24 37.49 -2.29
N SER A 77 38.23 36.92 -2.98
CA SER A 77 39.06 37.66 -3.95
C SER A 77 38.23 38.24 -5.11
N ALA A 78 37.22 37.53 -5.58
CA ALA A 78 36.29 38.04 -6.59
C ALA A 78 35.45 39.22 -6.05
N SER A 79 35.02 39.17 -4.78
CA SER A 79 34.28 40.27 -4.13
C SER A 79 35.11 41.56 -3.99
N GLN A 80 36.43 41.43 -3.88
CA GLN A 80 37.38 42.56 -3.82
C GLN A 80 37.68 43.16 -5.21
N GLY A 81 37.01 42.69 -6.28
CA GLY A 81 37.15 43.25 -7.63
C GLY A 81 38.14 42.52 -8.54
N ASN A 82 38.67 41.35 -8.15
CA ASN A 82 39.52 40.56 -9.02
C ASN A 82 38.71 39.96 -10.19
N GLN A 83 38.94 40.49 -11.40
CA GLN A 83 38.23 40.11 -12.61
C GLN A 83 38.57 38.68 -13.07
N GLY A 84 39.82 38.22 -12.86
CA GLY A 84 40.25 36.87 -13.25
C GLY A 84 39.51 35.78 -12.49
N ASN A 85 39.38 35.94 -11.16
CA ASN A 85 38.64 34.99 -10.32
C ASN A 85 37.13 35.03 -10.61
N SER A 86 36.60 36.21 -10.92
CA SER A 86 35.20 36.36 -11.33
C SER A 86 34.92 35.60 -12.65
N GLN A 87 35.86 35.65 -13.60
CA GLN A 87 35.74 34.91 -14.85
C GLN A 87 35.88 33.40 -14.65
N LEU A 88 36.80 32.94 -13.78
CA LEU A 88 36.92 31.53 -13.42
C LEU A 88 35.61 30.97 -12.82
N ILE A 89 34.97 31.71 -11.92
CA ILE A 89 33.67 31.32 -11.34
C ILE A 89 32.61 31.16 -12.44
N ARG A 90 32.57 32.06 -13.42
CA ARG A 90 31.64 31.96 -14.56
C ARG A 90 31.89 30.72 -15.40
N THR A 91 33.15 30.40 -15.69
CA THR A 91 33.51 29.19 -16.44
C THR A 91 33.05 27.93 -15.71
N ILE A 92 33.35 27.82 -14.41
CA ILE A 92 32.93 26.67 -13.59
C ILE A 92 31.40 26.53 -13.56
N LEU A 93 30.68 27.65 -13.44
CA LEU A 93 29.21 27.62 -13.46
C LEU A 93 28.66 27.14 -14.81
N ALA A 94 29.20 27.66 -15.93
CA ALA A 94 28.79 27.27 -17.27
C ALA A 94 29.08 25.78 -17.54
N GLU A 95 30.26 25.28 -17.16
CA GLU A 95 30.59 23.86 -17.23
C GLU A 95 29.64 23.01 -16.40
N SER A 96 29.32 23.44 -15.18
CA SER A 96 28.42 22.71 -14.29
C SER A 96 26.99 22.61 -14.84
N GLN A 97 26.50 23.66 -15.50
CA GLN A 97 25.20 23.68 -16.16
C GLN A 97 25.21 22.74 -17.38
N SER A 98 26.24 22.82 -18.21
CA SER A 98 26.41 21.95 -19.38
C SER A 98 26.43 20.47 -18.99
N ILE A 99 27.18 20.10 -17.95
CA ILE A 99 27.21 18.72 -17.43
C ILE A 99 25.82 18.27 -16.95
N LYS A 100 25.06 19.16 -16.31
CA LYS A 100 23.71 18.84 -15.82
C LYS A 100 22.75 18.58 -16.99
N GLU A 101 22.80 19.41 -18.03
CA GLU A 101 21.99 19.25 -19.24
C GLU A 101 22.34 18.00 -20.02
N GLN A 102 23.63 17.68 -20.16
CA GLN A 102 24.07 16.45 -20.80
C GLN A 102 23.55 15.21 -20.07
N LYS A 103 23.60 15.22 -18.73
CA LYS A 103 23.07 14.12 -17.92
C LYS A 103 21.56 13.98 -18.05
N SER A 104 20.80 15.09 -18.04
CA SER A 104 19.34 15.02 -18.21
C SER A 104 18.97 14.51 -19.60
N LYS A 105 19.64 14.98 -20.65
CA LYS A 105 19.44 14.49 -22.03
C LYS A 105 19.76 12.99 -22.13
N MET A 106 20.88 12.55 -21.58
CA MET A 106 21.26 11.13 -21.58
C MET A 106 20.24 10.27 -20.82
N GLN A 107 19.75 10.74 -19.68
CA GLN A 107 18.74 10.03 -18.91
C GLN A 107 17.41 9.92 -19.67
N MET A 108 16.96 10.99 -20.33
CA MET A 108 15.76 10.96 -21.17
C MET A 108 15.89 9.92 -22.29
N VAL A 109 17.02 9.89 -22.99
CA VAL A 109 17.28 8.91 -24.07
C VAL A 109 17.27 7.48 -23.53
N LEU A 110 17.87 7.25 -22.35
CA LEU A 110 17.87 5.92 -21.72
C LEU A 110 16.46 5.50 -21.31
N GLU A 111 15.66 6.41 -20.75
CA GLU A 111 14.28 6.15 -20.36
C GLU A 111 13.42 5.82 -21.58
N GLU A 112 13.54 6.58 -22.66
CA GLU A 112 12.83 6.33 -23.92
C GLU A 112 13.20 4.96 -24.50
N ARG A 113 14.50 4.65 -24.59
CA ARG A 113 14.98 3.32 -25.00
C ARG A 113 14.43 2.21 -24.11
N SER A 114 14.38 2.42 -22.80
CA SER A 114 13.84 1.43 -21.86
C SER A 114 12.34 1.21 -22.05
N ARG A 115 11.57 2.26 -22.36
CA ARG A 115 10.13 2.18 -22.64
C ARG A 115 9.88 1.45 -23.96
N ALA A 116 10.64 1.77 -25.00
CA ALA A 116 10.57 1.07 -26.28
C ALA A 116 10.90 -0.42 -26.13
N ALA A 117 11.97 -0.75 -25.39
CA ALA A 117 12.34 -2.13 -25.10
C ALA A 117 11.26 -2.89 -24.30
N LYS A 118 10.60 -2.24 -23.33
CA LYS A 118 9.47 -2.84 -22.61
C LYS A 118 8.27 -3.11 -23.52
N LYS A 119 7.97 -2.20 -24.46
CA LYS A 119 6.86 -2.37 -25.42
C LYS A 119 7.14 -3.48 -26.45
N ALA A 120 8.39 -3.64 -26.89
CA ALA A 120 8.79 -4.67 -27.85
C ALA A 120 8.89 -6.08 -27.23
N ARG A 121 9.01 -6.17 -25.90
CA ARG A 121 9.06 -7.46 -25.20
C ARG A 121 7.68 -8.14 -25.24
N LYS A 122 7.66 -9.38 -25.72
CA LYS A 122 6.47 -10.25 -25.61
C LYS A 122 6.17 -10.49 -24.13
N PRO A 123 4.89 -10.41 -23.70
CA PRO A 123 4.53 -10.65 -22.30
C PRO A 123 4.98 -12.04 -21.86
N SER A 124 5.58 -12.10 -20.67
CA SER A 124 5.92 -13.37 -20.04
C SER A 124 4.65 -14.19 -19.77
N GLU A 125 4.75 -15.51 -19.74
CA GLU A 125 3.61 -16.38 -19.40
C GLU A 125 2.96 -16.01 -18.05
N LYS A 126 3.78 -15.57 -17.08
CA LYS A 126 3.28 -15.07 -15.79
C LYS A 126 2.46 -13.79 -15.94
N GLU A 127 2.86 -12.90 -16.85
CA GLU A 127 2.14 -11.65 -17.12
C GLU A 127 0.81 -11.93 -17.82
N LYS A 128 0.80 -12.86 -18.80
CA LYS A 128 -0.42 -13.32 -19.46
C LYS A 128 -1.42 -13.90 -18.45
N LYS A 129 -0.97 -14.82 -17.57
CA LYS A 129 -1.83 -15.39 -16.52
C LYS A 129 -2.38 -14.32 -15.57
N ARG A 130 -1.59 -13.30 -15.25
CA ARG A 130 -2.04 -12.16 -14.42
C ARG A 130 -3.09 -11.33 -15.13
N GLU A 131 -2.89 -11.04 -16.41
CA GLU A 131 -3.84 -10.27 -17.21
C GLU A 131 -5.14 -11.04 -17.44
N GLU A 132 -5.07 -12.33 -17.75
CA GLU A 132 -6.24 -13.21 -17.83
C GLU A 132 -7.01 -13.24 -16.51
N SER A 133 -6.31 -13.34 -15.37
CA SER A 133 -6.94 -13.26 -14.07
C SER A 133 -7.59 -11.89 -13.83
N ARG A 134 -6.99 -10.79 -14.32
CA ARG A 134 -7.55 -9.44 -14.19
C ARG A 134 -8.82 -9.30 -15.03
N ARG A 135 -8.78 -9.71 -16.31
CA ARG A 135 -9.93 -9.74 -17.21
C ARG A 135 -11.06 -10.61 -16.66
N PHE A 136 -10.74 -11.79 -16.14
CA PHE A 136 -11.73 -12.64 -15.49
C PHE A 136 -12.37 -11.97 -14.28
N GLN A 137 -11.59 -11.25 -13.47
CA GLN A 137 -12.14 -10.48 -12.36
C GLN A 137 -13.09 -9.39 -12.84
N GLU A 138 -12.68 -8.59 -13.83
CA GLU A 138 -13.49 -7.52 -14.46
C GLU A 138 -14.81 -8.08 -15.01
N MET A 139 -14.75 -9.16 -15.78
CA MET A 139 -15.94 -9.82 -16.34
C MET A 139 -16.88 -10.42 -15.27
N THR A 140 -16.38 -10.72 -14.08
CA THR A 140 -17.16 -11.33 -12.99
C THR A 140 -17.48 -10.36 -11.84
N GLU A 141 -17.36 -9.05 -12.07
CA GLU A 141 -17.74 -8.03 -11.09
C GLU A 141 -19.24 -8.01 -10.82
N SER A 142 -20.03 -8.26 -11.86
CA SER A 142 -21.49 -8.25 -11.82
C SER A 142 -22.08 -9.63 -12.12
N ARG A 143 -23.29 -9.88 -11.64
CA ARG A 143 -24.04 -11.10 -11.98
C ARG A 143 -24.55 -10.95 -13.41
N HIS A 144 -24.26 -11.93 -14.26
CA HIS A 144 -24.85 -11.97 -15.60
C HIS A 144 -26.38 -12.19 -15.48
N PRO A 145 -27.22 -11.49 -16.26
CA PRO A 145 -28.69 -11.57 -16.17
C PRO A 145 -29.20 -13.02 -16.24
N ASP A 146 -28.63 -13.81 -17.15
CA ASP A 146 -29.07 -15.21 -17.37
C ASP A 146 -28.47 -16.23 -16.37
N THR A 147 -27.90 -15.77 -15.25
CA THR A 147 -27.27 -16.70 -14.29
C THR A 147 -28.32 -17.42 -13.44
N ALA A 148 -28.64 -18.66 -13.80
CA ALA A 148 -29.45 -19.57 -12.98
C ALA A 148 -28.89 -19.74 -11.56
N SER A 149 -29.77 -20.06 -10.60
CA SER A 149 -29.37 -20.30 -9.21
C SER A 149 -28.39 -21.47 -9.10
N ILE A 150 -27.45 -21.41 -8.18
CA ILE A 150 -26.51 -22.53 -7.95
C ILE A 150 -27.24 -23.80 -7.49
N LEU A 151 -28.39 -23.64 -6.83
CA LEU A 151 -29.21 -24.74 -6.32
C LEU A 151 -30.04 -25.43 -7.43
N SER A 152 -30.15 -24.84 -8.62
CA SER A 152 -30.83 -25.48 -9.76
C SER A 152 -29.92 -26.49 -10.49
N ARG A 153 -28.77 -26.81 -9.92
CA ARG A 153 -27.87 -27.87 -10.39
C ARG A 153 -28.33 -29.22 -9.82
N PRO A 154 -28.03 -30.34 -10.47
CA PRO A 154 -27.13 -30.53 -11.61
C PRO A 154 -27.67 -30.03 -12.95
N ARG A 155 -26.78 -29.70 -13.90
CA ARG A 155 -27.19 -29.36 -15.28
C ARG A 155 -27.55 -30.65 -16.04
N PRO A 156 -28.64 -30.67 -16.82
CA PRO A 156 -29.06 -31.88 -17.55
C PRO A 156 -28.04 -32.27 -18.62
N VAL A 157 -27.56 -31.31 -19.40
CA VAL A 157 -26.53 -31.53 -20.44
C VAL A 157 -25.31 -30.67 -20.14
N VAL A 158 -24.12 -31.25 -20.24
CA VAL A 158 -22.83 -30.56 -20.07
C VAL A 158 -21.95 -30.84 -21.29
N ASN A 159 -21.32 -29.80 -21.81
CA ASN A 159 -20.32 -29.95 -22.87
C ASN A 159 -19.00 -30.40 -22.25
N GLY A 160 -18.55 -31.62 -22.59
CA GLY A 160 -17.31 -32.21 -22.09
C GLY A 160 -17.44 -32.83 -20.69
N ARG A 161 -16.32 -32.96 -19.98
CA ARG A 161 -16.28 -33.62 -18.67
C ARG A 161 -17.05 -32.81 -17.61
N ARG A 162 -18.02 -33.44 -16.95
CA ARG A 162 -18.75 -32.84 -15.83
C ARG A 162 -17.82 -32.52 -14.67
N HIS A 163 -17.75 -31.22 -14.34
CA HIS A 163 -16.99 -30.72 -13.19
C HIS A 163 -17.89 -30.61 -11.96
N VAL A 164 -17.64 -31.47 -10.98
CA VAL A 164 -18.32 -31.47 -9.69
C VAL A 164 -17.86 -30.25 -8.86
N PRO A 165 -18.77 -29.35 -8.43
CA PRO A 165 -18.42 -28.24 -7.55
C PRO A 165 -17.90 -28.71 -6.18
N VAL A 166 -17.03 -27.91 -5.58
CA VAL A 166 -16.51 -28.20 -4.22
C VAL A 166 -17.26 -27.33 -3.21
N LEU A 167 -17.89 -27.96 -2.22
CA LEU A 167 -18.48 -27.25 -1.07
C LEU A 167 -17.38 -26.74 -0.15
N ILE A 168 -17.41 -25.45 0.16
CA ILE A 168 -16.44 -24.77 1.02
C ILE A 168 -17.21 -23.97 2.05
N ASN A 169 -16.74 -24.03 3.30
CA ASN A 169 -17.21 -23.18 4.37
C ASN A 169 -16.20 -22.04 4.64
N ALA A 170 -16.57 -20.80 4.35
CA ALA A 170 -15.78 -19.62 4.71
C ALA A 170 -16.27 -19.07 6.05
N ARG A 171 -15.70 -19.54 7.18
CA ARG A 171 -16.00 -19.06 8.54
C ARG A 171 -17.51 -18.92 8.84
N GLY A 172 -18.30 -19.93 8.46
CA GLY A 172 -19.75 -19.97 8.66
C GLY A 172 -20.58 -19.59 7.44
N VAL A 173 -19.95 -19.12 6.35
CA VAL A 173 -20.63 -18.85 5.07
C VAL A 173 -20.33 -19.98 4.07
N PRO A 174 -21.28 -20.90 3.82
CA PRO A 174 -21.10 -21.96 2.83
C PRO A 174 -21.28 -21.43 1.41
N TYR A 175 -20.46 -21.94 0.49
CA TYR A 175 -20.62 -21.70 -0.94
C TYR A 175 -20.03 -22.85 -1.76
N LEU A 176 -20.54 -23.02 -2.99
CA LEU A 176 -19.99 -23.96 -3.96
C LEU A 176 -18.96 -23.26 -4.85
N ARG A 177 -17.75 -23.81 -4.91
CA ARG A 177 -16.70 -23.36 -5.83
C ARG A 177 -16.68 -24.25 -7.06
N ILE A 178 -17.06 -23.68 -8.20
CA ILE A 178 -17.08 -24.39 -9.49
C ILE A 178 -15.69 -24.43 -10.14
N LYS A 179 -15.01 -23.26 -10.25
CA LYS A 179 -13.71 -23.12 -10.92
C LYS A 179 -12.81 -22.13 -10.15
N LYS A 180 -11.49 -22.20 -10.40
CA LYS A 180 -10.52 -21.17 -10.03
C LYS A 180 -10.06 -20.39 -11.27
N PRO A 181 -9.84 -19.07 -11.20
CA PRO A 181 -10.10 -18.18 -10.05
C PRO A 181 -11.61 -18.05 -9.72
N GLN A 182 -11.92 -17.67 -8.47
CA GLN A 182 -13.30 -17.49 -8.03
C GLN A 182 -13.87 -16.18 -8.61
N PRO A 183 -15.16 -16.15 -9.02
CA PRO A 183 -15.81 -14.92 -9.48
C PRO A 183 -15.68 -13.77 -8.46
N LYS A 184 -15.40 -12.55 -8.94
CA LYS A 184 -15.19 -11.38 -8.09
C LYS A 184 -16.44 -11.02 -7.29
N ILE A 185 -17.63 -11.11 -7.90
CA ILE A 185 -18.90 -10.90 -7.23
C ILE A 185 -19.12 -11.84 -6.05
N LEU A 186 -18.85 -13.13 -6.22
CA LEU A 186 -19.03 -14.13 -5.17
C LEU A 186 -18.08 -13.86 -4.00
N SER A 187 -16.82 -13.54 -4.32
CA SER A 187 -15.82 -13.16 -3.31
C SER A 187 -16.22 -11.87 -2.58
N GLY A 188 -16.83 -10.90 -3.28
CA GLY A 188 -17.41 -9.69 -2.68
C GLY A 188 -18.54 -10.00 -1.70
N ILE A 189 -19.53 -10.82 -2.11
CA ILE A 189 -20.66 -11.21 -1.27
C ILE A 189 -20.18 -11.93 0.00
N ILE A 190 -19.24 -12.87 -0.13
CA ILE A 190 -18.68 -13.60 1.02
C ILE A 190 -18.03 -12.60 1.99
N ARG A 191 -17.20 -11.67 1.51
CA ARG A 191 -16.58 -10.64 2.35
C ARG A 191 -17.62 -9.77 3.06
N THR A 192 -18.66 -9.33 2.35
CA THR A 192 -19.74 -8.53 2.95
C THR A 192 -20.49 -9.32 4.03
N LYS A 193 -20.80 -10.60 3.80
CA LYS A 193 -21.45 -11.45 4.81
C LYS A 193 -20.56 -11.66 6.03
N LEU A 194 -19.27 -11.92 5.81
CA LEU A 194 -18.30 -12.06 6.90
C LEU A 194 -18.14 -10.79 7.72
N ALA A 195 -18.04 -9.62 7.07
CA ALA A 195 -17.97 -8.34 7.76
C ALA A 195 -19.23 -8.06 8.59
N LYS A 196 -20.42 -8.34 8.04
CA LYS A 196 -21.68 -8.23 8.79
C LYS A 196 -21.73 -9.16 10.00
N ARG A 197 -21.25 -10.40 9.86
CA ARG A 197 -21.16 -11.34 10.99
C ARG A 197 -20.20 -10.82 12.05
N TRP A 198 -19.01 -10.37 11.65
CA TRP A 198 -18.00 -9.85 12.57
C TRP A 198 -18.52 -8.68 13.40
N LYS A 199 -19.17 -7.70 12.76
CA LYS A 199 -19.81 -6.57 13.46
C LYS A 199 -20.84 -7.01 14.51
N ARG A 200 -21.55 -8.12 14.28
CA ARG A 200 -22.51 -8.65 15.27
C ARG A 200 -21.82 -9.36 16.42
N ILE A 201 -20.73 -10.09 16.16
CA ILE A 201 -19.91 -10.71 17.21
C ILE A 201 -19.32 -9.61 18.10
N GLU A 202 -18.75 -8.57 17.49
CA GLU A 202 -18.22 -7.41 18.20
C GLU A 202 -19.31 -6.69 19.02
N ARG A 203 -20.50 -6.49 18.44
CA ARG A 203 -21.65 -5.92 19.19
C ARG A 203 -22.06 -6.80 20.37
N ARG A 204 -22.08 -8.13 20.20
CA ARG A 204 -22.41 -9.07 21.28
C ARG A 204 -21.38 -8.97 22.41
N GLU A 205 -20.09 -9.02 22.10
CA GLU A 205 -19.00 -8.93 23.09
C GLU A 205 -19.02 -7.58 23.82
N ARG A 206 -19.33 -6.49 23.11
CA ARG A 206 -19.52 -5.18 23.71
C ARG A 206 -20.72 -5.16 24.67
N LEU A 207 -21.88 -5.65 24.24
CA LEU A 207 -23.09 -5.72 25.06
C LEU A 207 -22.90 -6.62 26.29
N GLU A 208 -22.13 -7.72 26.17
CA GLU A 208 -21.78 -8.58 27.32
C GLU A 208 -20.99 -7.82 28.37
N THR A 209 -20.11 -6.91 27.95
CA THR A 209 -19.35 -6.04 28.85
C THR A 209 -20.22 -4.92 29.41
N GLU A 210 -21.02 -4.25 28.58
CA GLU A 210 -21.96 -3.20 28.98
C GLU A 210 -23.01 -3.73 29.98
N LEU A 211 -23.40 -5.00 29.88
CA LEU A 211 -24.36 -5.62 30.80
C LEU A 211 -23.81 -5.66 32.24
N LEU A 212 -22.51 -5.91 32.41
CA LEU A 212 -21.89 -5.89 33.74
C LEU A 212 -21.97 -4.49 34.34
N PHE A 213 -21.63 -3.45 33.55
CA PHE A 213 -21.76 -2.07 33.99
C PHE A 213 -23.22 -1.69 34.28
N GLY A 214 -24.17 -2.12 33.44
CA GLY A 214 -25.59 -1.88 33.69
C GLY A 214 -26.07 -2.47 35.02
N GLN A 215 -25.57 -3.64 35.42
CA GLN A 215 -25.88 -4.24 36.72
C GLN A 215 -25.31 -3.43 37.89
N ASP A 216 -24.11 -2.87 37.72
CA ASP A 216 -23.48 -1.99 38.72
C ASP A 216 -24.26 -0.66 38.85
N GLU A 217 -24.69 -0.06 37.74
CA GLU A 217 -25.52 1.15 37.74
C GLU A 217 -26.89 0.88 38.39
N ASP A 218 -27.54 -0.25 38.06
CA ASP A 218 -28.79 -0.65 38.72
C ASP A 218 -28.60 -0.84 40.23
N HIS A 219 -27.43 -1.33 40.66
CA HIS A 219 -27.10 -1.42 42.07
C HIS A 219 -26.94 -0.05 42.71
N TRP A 220 -26.32 0.90 42.00
CA TRP A 220 -26.15 2.25 42.49
C TRP A 220 -27.48 3.03 42.56
N ASP A 221 -28.34 2.90 41.56
CA ASP A 221 -29.70 3.47 41.57
C ASP A 221 -30.51 2.98 42.77
N ARG A 222 -30.42 1.67 43.07
CA ARG A 222 -31.04 1.09 44.27
C ARG A 222 -30.56 1.72 45.58
N LEU A 223 -29.28 2.11 45.67
CA LEU A 223 -28.70 2.72 46.87
C LEU A 223 -29.02 4.21 47.01
N THR A 224 -29.23 4.91 45.90
CA THR A 224 -29.33 6.38 45.87
C THR A 224 -30.75 6.90 45.71
N ILE A 225 -31.48 6.38 44.72
CA ILE A 225 -32.80 6.87 44.32
C ILE A 225 -33.89 5.88 44.76
N GLY A 226 -33.54 4.61 44.92
CA GLY A 226 -34.46 3.51 45.25
C GLY A 226 -34.75 2.63 44.04
N GLN A 227 -35.74 1.74 44.15
CA GLN A 227 -36.03 0.76 43.10
C GLN A 227 -36.83 1.39 41.94
N GLN A 228 -36.22 1.46 40.76
CA GLN A 228 -36.87 1.88 39.52
C GLN A 228 -37.50 0.68 38.80
N PRO A 229 -38.61 0.88 38.07
CA PRO A 229 -39.27 -0.19 37.32
C PRO A 229 -38.50 -0.61 36.05
N GLU A 230 -37.72 0.32 35.48
CA GLU A 230 -36.84 0.07 34.34
C GLU A 230 -35.39 0.02 34.82
N THR A 231 -34.63 -0.95 34.32
CA THR A 231 -33.23 -1.17 34.71
C THR A 231 -32.30 -0.98 33.52
N TRP A 232 -31.11 -0.46 33.75
CA TRP A 232 -30.07 -0.36 32.73
C TRP A 232 -29.71 -1.75 32.19
N ALA A 233 -29.61 -2.75 33.07
CA ALA A 233 -29.28 -4.10 32.65
C ALA A 233 -30.39 -4.75 31.79
N SER A 234 -31.68 -4.45 32.00
CA SER A 234 -32.76 -5.10 31.23
C SER A 234 -32.72 -4.74 29.75
N GLU A 235 -32.49 -3.46 29.43
CA GLU A 235 -32.40 -3.01 28.03
C GLU A 235 -31.18 -3.61 27.33
N ILE A 236 -30.03 -3.64 28.03
CA ILE A 236 -28.81 -4.23 27.49
C ILE A 236 -28.97 -5.74 27.30
N ALA A 237 -29.60 -6.44 28.26
CA ALA A 237 -29.90 -7.86 28.16
C ALA A 237 -30.84 -8.18 27.00
N SER A 238 -31.86 -7.36 26.78
CA SER A 238 -32.79 -7.46 25.64
C SER A 238 -32.04 -7.32 24.30
N ALA A 239 -31.22 -6.27 24.16
CA ALA A 239 -30.41 -6.04 22.96
C ALA A 239 -29.37 -7.15 22.72
N LEU A 240 -28.80 -7.72 23.79
CA LEU A 240 -27.87 -8.84 23.73
C LEU A 240 -28.57 -10.11 23.24
N GLN A 241 -29.77 -10.38 23.77
CA GLN A 241 -30.60 -11.51 23.37
C GLN A 241 -30.99 -11.41 21.90
N GLU A 242 -31.47 -10.24 21.43
CA GLU A 242 -31.78 -9.99 20.02
C GLU A 242 -30.55 -10.26 19.14
N THR A 243 -29.37 -9.76 19.54
CA THR A 243 -28.13 -9.98 18.79
C THR A 243 -27.78 -11.47 18.68
N ARG A 244 -27.93 -12.23 19.78
CA ARG A 244 -27.69 -13.68 19.82
C ARG A 244 -28.67 -14.43 18.92
N GLU A 245 -29.95 -14.10 18.98
CA GLU A 245 -30.99 -14.71 18.14
C GLU A 245 -30.75 -14.47 16.66
N VAL A 246 -30.34 -13.25 16.28
CA VAL A 246 -29.98 -12.93 14.90
C VAL A 246 -28.76 -13.74 14.44
N ILE A 247 -27.75 -13.93 15.30
CA ILE A 247 -26.58 -14.77 14.96
C ILE A 247 -27.02 -16.22 14.75
N LEU A 248 -27.78 -16.79 15.69
CA LEU A 248 -28.29 -18.16 15.63
C LEU A 248 -29.16 -18.39 14.38
N SER A 249 -30.11 -17.49 14.11
CA SER A 249 -30.98 -17.56 12.92
C SER A 249 -30.19 -17.51 11.61
N ASN A 250 -29.08 -16.76 11.56
CA ASN A 250 -28.23 -16.76 10.38
C ASN A 250 -27.42 -18.06 10.26
N ASP A 251 -27.00 -18.65 11.38
CA ASP A 251 -26.27 -19.91 11.40
C ASP A 251 -27.14 -21.10 11.01
N THR A 252 -28.40 -21.13 11.45
CA THR A 252 -29.37 -22.14 11.01
C THR A 252 -29.63 -22.05 9.50
N LYS A 253 -29.88 -20.85 8.97
CA LYS A 253 -30.05 -20.61 7.53
C LYS A 253 -28.82 -21.00 6.72
N ASN A 254 -27.63 -20.68 7.22
CA ASN A 254 -26.38 -21.10 6.56
C ASN A 254 -26.22 -22.62 6.60
N ARG A 255 -26.55 -23.29 7.71
CA ARG A 255 -26.52 -24.76 7.81
C ARG A 255 -27.47 -25.41 6.82
N GLU A 256 -28.72 -24.94 6.72
CA GLU A 256 -29.71 -25.41 5.75
C GLU A 256 -29.22 -25.23 4.31
N LEU A 257 -28.67 -24.05 4.00
CA LEU A 257 -28.08 -23.77 2.70
C LEU A 257 -26.90 -24.70 2.38
N ALA A 258 -26.05 -25.02 3.37
CA ALA A 258 -24.93 -25.95 3.20
C ALA A 258 -25.43 -27.36 2.87
N VAL A 259 -26.49 -27.83 3.54
CA VAL A 259 -27.12 -29.13 3.26
C VAL A 259 -27.68 -29.15 1.84
N ALA A 260 -28.41 -28.11 1.43
CA ALA A 260 -28.93 -28.00 0.06
C ALA A 260 -27.80 -28.02 -0.99
N MET A 261 -26.72 -27.29 -0.74
CA MET A 261 -25.52 -27.30 -1.61
C MET A 261 -24.83 -28.66 -1.63
N TRP A 262 -24.81 -29.40 -0.52
CA TRP A 262 -24.24 -30.74 -0.47
C TRP A 262 -25.03 -31.73 -1.31
N ASN A 263 -26.36 -31.66 -1.27
CA ASN A 263 -27.23 -32.50 -2.11
C ASN A 263 -26.97 -32.26 -3.60
N VAL A 264 -26.74 -31.01 -4.00
CA VAL A 264 -26.31 -30.67 -5.37
C VAL A 264 -24.97 -31.34 -5.72
N VAL A 265 -24.00 -31.33 -4.82
CA VAL A 265 -22.69 -31.97 -5.05
C VAL A 265 -22.84 -33.48 -5.19
N LEU A 266 -23.67 -34.13 -4.36
CA LEU A 266 -23.95 -35.56 -4.48
C LEU A 266 -24.62 -35.90 -5.82
N ALA A 267 -25.59 -35.10 -6.25
CA ALA A 267 -26.27 -35.29 -7.53
C ALA A 267 -25.31 -35.10 -8.72
N GLU A 268 -24.46 -34.06 -8.70
CA GLU A 268 -23.44 -33.85 -9.74
C GLU A 268 -22.39 -34.97 -9.76
N ARG A 269 -22.03 -35.56 -8.60
CA ARG A 269 -21.12 -36.71 -8.53
C ARG A 269 -21.71 -37.95 -9.16
N LYS A 270 -22.98 -38.25 -8.85
CA LYS A 270 -23.69 -39.41 -9.41
C LYS A 270 -23.73 -39.34 -10.94
N LEU A 271 -24.16 -38.20 -11.50
CA LEU A 271 -24.16 -38.00 -12.96
C LEU A 271 -22.75 -38.04 -13.56
N ALA A 272 -21.75 -37.49 -12.87
CA ALA A 272 -20.37 -37.52 -13.34
C ALA A 272 -19.79 -38.95 -13.36
N GLU A 273 -20.29 -39.87 -12.55
CA GLU A 273 -19.93 -41.29 -12.58
C GLU A 273 -20.63 -42.04 -13.72
N GLU A 274 -21.91 -41.75 -13.96
CA GLU A 274 -22.69 -42.32 -15.08
C GLU A 274 -22.18 -41.89 -16.46
N GLU A 275 -21.60 -40.68 -16.58
CA GLU A 275 -21.06 -40.14 -17.84
C GLU A 275 -19.63 -40.60 -18.16
N LYS A 276 -18.83 -40.98 -17.15
CA LYS A 276 -17.45 -41.49 -17.34
C LYS A 276 -17.36 -42.69 -18.30
N PRO A 277 -18.17 -43.77 -18.18
CA PRO A 277 -18.07 -44.91 -19.09
C PRO A 277 -18.47 -44.54 -20.52
N LYS A 278 -19.48 -43.68 -20.70
CA LYS A 278 -19.97 -43.26 -22.04
C LYS A 278 -18.94 -42.47 -22.83
N SER A 279 -18.10 -41.68 -22.16
CA SER A 279 -17.00 -40.94 -22.81
C SER A 279 -15.77 -41.78 -23.17
N ALA A 280 -15.69 -43.03 -22.72
CA ALA A 280 -14.58 -43.94 -23.05
C ALA A 280 -14.86 -44.82 -24.28
N GLU A 281 -16.12 -44.88 -24.74
CA GLU A 281 -16.57 -45.67 -25.90
C GLU A 281 -16.75 -44.82 -27.17
N THR A 282 -16.40 -43.53 -27.14
CA THR A 282 -16.38 -42.60 -28.29
C THR A 282 -15.02 -41.95 -28.46
#